data_AF-A0A9W6TIF4-F1
#
_entry.id   AF-A0A9W6TIF4-F1
#
_cell.length_a   1.000
_cell.length_b   1.000
_cell.length_c   1.000
_cell.angle_alpha   90.00
_cell.angle_beta   90.00
_cell.angle_gamma   90.00
#
_symmetry.space_group_name_H-M   'P 1'
#
loop_
_entity.id
_entity.type
_entity.pdbx_description
1 polymer ?
#
loop_
_entity_poly.entity_id
_entity_poly.type
_entity_poly.pdbx_seq_one_letter_code
_entity_poly.pdbx_strand_id
1 'polypeptide(L)'
;MIGKPAPRAMSSRTSDVQSMASMSTLRTVDRERLRDKARQMQMKENLRLAMCARLQQKLRKSPKVAEEMASEVLRISKQRGLQASDLSDAALAEIVNELTSRRQEQISLAADTSRRTPPHNQEQLEPAPPSNLRLSRERMSGGRSSKSKERSNNNLNRHAKASSRGRDASTTGGITSRGATEDDRYVTETQLQQKSVGFSLPPRVSPKKERGNGIWEEIVKYSSIEEKMDAERAKERKLRERRDYTTRLEAQVSHKRSAKQQERENSAEFHRQTLERIREAEDEERRKEQERLEHEHNLIAIQTQQRLAKQAQKERERAIKKAQEQQAADALDRQRIDDLAREKARKDAEKRRVEQVFQDNEAQLEQKRQHQARERELELKLAEEYIAMEKRKDEARKKQIETMAENIKKKMKIFDDTAKASTEAKAREEDERVQRYQQEYTKKQIEDERKRRSDAEARSLAQQEYLRVQMQEKREREEALKRDMNKQADLWKQDRMEAERREKLARQQRTIRNRSQQDVLLQQIREREQRSLQADQTKLEVQLNARLLQKIHQQAGAAQSQAEDVVSETQNRSREVSSVAFYRLQKHTN
;
A
#
# COMPACT_ATOMS: atom_id res chain seq x y z
N MET A 1 6.86 25.78 -95.04
CA MET A 1 8.28 26.10 -94.77
C MET A 1 8.57 25.75 -93.32
N ILE A 2 9.48 24.79 -93.13
CA ILE A 2 9.98 24.30 -91.85
C ILE A 2 11.18 25.18 -91.45
N GLY A 3 11.23 25.60 -90.18
CA GLY A 3 12.39 26.28 -89.61
C GLY A 3 12.29 26.42 -88.08
N LYS A 4 12.93 25.51 -87.35
CA LYS A 4 13.46 25.71 -85.97
C LYS A 4 14.88 26.34 -86.09
N PRO A 5 15.63 26.77 -85.04
CA PRO A 5 15.45 26.57 -83.58
C PRO A 5 15.83 27.79 -82.67
N ALA A 6 15.81 27.52 -81.35
CA ALA A 6 15.95 28.38 -80.16
C ALA A 6 17.27 29.18 -79.97
N PRO A 7 17.37 30.03 -78.91
CA PRO A 7 18.02 29.54 -77.68
C PRO A 7 17.47 30.06 -76.33
N ARG A 8 17.92 29.35 -75.27
CA ARG A 8 17.78 29.55 -73.82
C ARG A 8 18.33 30.89 -73.32
N ALA A 9 17.77 31.44 -72.23
CA ALA A 9 18.49 31.71 -70.96
C ALA A 9 17.65 32.50 -69.93
N MET A 10 17.66 31.96 -68.70
CA MET A 10 17.83 32.65 -67.40
C MET A 10 16.81 33.69 -66.91
N SER A 11 16.03 33.25 -65.91
CA SER A 11 15.83 33.87 -64.58
C SER A 11 15.98 35.39 -64.45
N SER A 12 14.89 36.09 -64.12
CA SER A 12 14.66 36.72 -62.81
C SER A 12 13.61 37.85 -62.86
N ARG A 13 12.99 38.07 -61.70
CA ARG A 13 12.03 39.13 -61.29
C ARG A 13 10.55 38.80 -61.49
N THR A 14 9.79 38.51 -60.42
CA THR A 14 9.28 39.46 -59.38
C THR A 14 8.52 40.59 -60.06
N SER A 15 7.25 40.90 -59.79
CA SER A 15 6.44 40.83 -58.57
C SER A 15 4.95 40.87 -59.04
N ASP A 16 3.96 40.41 -58.29
CA ASP A 16 3.30 41.24 -57.28
C ASP A 16 2.27 40.40 -56.52
N VAL A 17 2.52 40.14 -55.24
CA VAL A 17 1.48 40.16 -54.21
C VAL A 17 2.14 40.64 -52.91
N GLN A 18 1.94 41.92 -52.62
CA GLN A 18 1.68 42.52 -51.29
C GLN A 18 2.64 42.08 -50.16
N SER A 19 3.69 42.84 -49.84
CA SER A 19 3.67 44.15 -49.16
C SER A 19 2.87 44.13 -47.84
N MET A 20 3.43 43.48 -46.81
CA MET A 20 3.26 43.80 -45.38
C MET A 20 4.41 43.14 -44.59
N ALA A 21 5.65 43.61 -44.78
CA ALA A 21 6.77 43.21 -43.93
C ALA A 21 7.84 44.30 -43.92
N SER A 22 7.67 45.30 -43.07
CA SER A 22 8.76 46.17 -42.60
C SER A 22 8.32 46.85 -41.31
N MET A 23 9.28 46.99 -40.37
CA MET A 23 9.16 47.52 -39.00
C MET A 23 8.89 46.50 -37.87
N SER A 24 9.78 45.52 -37.72
CA SER A 24 10.03 44.92 -36.40
C SER A 24 11.52 44.64 -36.19
N THR A 25 12.30 45.68 -35.91
CA THR A 25 13.67 45.54 -35.38
C THR A 25 13.60 45.25 -33.87
N LEU A 26 13.11 44.06 -33.52
CA LEU A 26 13.29 43.47 -32.20
C LEU A 26 14.42 42.44 -32.28
N ARG A 27 15.34 42.54 -31.33
CA ARG A 27 16.49 41.66 -31.08
C ARG A 27 16.16 40.18 -31.33
N THR A 28 16.39 39.71 -32.55
CA THR A 28 16.40 38.27 -32.82
C THR A 28 17.70 37.73 -32.28
N VAL A 29 17.62 36.97 -31.19
CA VAL A 29 18.73 36.12 -30.74
C VAL A 29 19.14 35.27 -31.93
N ASP A 30 20.38 35.43 -32.42
CA ASP A 30 20.90 34.68 -33.56
C ASP A 30 20.66 33.18 -33.35
N ARG A 31 19.66 32.65 -34.03
CA ARG A 31 19.22 31.26 -33.93
C ARG A 31 20.35 30.30 -34.31
N GLU A 32 21.29 30.79 -35.11
CA GLU A 32 22.54 30.12 -35.48
C GLU A 32 23.53 30.05 -34.31
N ARG A 33 23.74 31.15 -33.55
CA ARG A 33 24.58 31.14 -32.33
C ARG A 33 24.03 30.21 -31.25
N LEU A 34 22.71 30.10 -31.12
CA LEU A 34 22.06 29.16 -30.20
C LEU A 34 22.30 27.70 -30.63
N ARG A 35 22.20 27.39 -31.92
CA ARG A 35 22.53 26.07 -32.46
C ARG A 35 24.00 25.72 -32.27
N ASP A 36 24.90 26.66 -32.47
CA ASP A 36 26.33 26.45 -32.24
C ASP A 36 26.66 26.24 -30.77
N LYS A 37 26.04 27.01 -29.88
CA LYS A 37 26.17 26.82 -28.43
C LYS A 37 25.63 25.46 -27.99
N ALA A 38 24.51 24.99 -28.56
CA ALA A 38 23.97 23.66 -28.29
C ALA A 38 24.91 22.54 -28.79
N ARG A 39 25.48 22.68 -29.99
CA ARG A 39 26.50 21.75 -30.53
C ARG A 39 27.75 21.70 -29.65
N GLN A 40 28.24 22.86 -29.20
CA GLN A 40 29.40 22.95 -28.30
C GLN A 40 29.12 22.32 -26.92
N MET A 41 27.91 22.50 -26.38
CA MET A 41 27.52 21.87 -25.11
C MET A 41 27.47 20.34 -25.24
N GLN A 42 26.88 19.82 -26.30
CA GLN A 42 26.85 18.38 -26.59
C GLN A 42 28.26 17.80 -26.76
N MET A 43 29.17 18.49 -27.47
CA MET A 43 30.56 18.06 -27.59
C MET A 43 31.29 18.02 -26.25
N LYS A 44 31.09 19.02 -25.38
CA LYS A 44 31.67 19.04 -24.02
C LYS A 44 31.13 17.90 -23.15
N GLU A 45 29.85 17.59 -23.27
CA GLU A 45 29.22 16.49 -22.53
C GLU A 45 29.72 15.12 -23.02
N ASN A 46 29.83 14.94 -24.34
CA ASN A 46 30.42 13.74 -24.92
C ASN A 46 31.88 13.55 -24.47
N LEU A 47 32.66 14.63 -24.42
CA LEU A 47 34.03 14.59 -23.92
C LEU A 47 34.08 14.23 -22.42
N ARG A 48 33.18 14.77 -21.61
CA ARG A 48 33.03 14.42 -20.18
C ARG A 48 32.72 12.94 -20.01
N LEU A 49 31.77 12.40 -20.78
CA LEU A 49 31.38 10.99 -20.74
C LEU A 49 32.52 10.06 -21.20
N ALA A 50 33.25 10.43 -22.24
CA ALA A 50 34.43 9.69 -22.69
C ALA A 50 35.51 9.65 -21.60
N MET A 51 35.74 10.77 -20.91
CA MET A 51 36.66 10.82 -19.76
C MET A 51 36.17 9.98 -18.58
N CYS A 52 34.88 10.00 -18.25
CA CYS A 52 34.29 9.13 -17.23
C CYS A 52 34.55 7.66 -17.55
N ALA A 53 34.29 7.23 -18.79
CA ALA A 53 34.52 5.86 -19.23
C ALA A 53 36.00 5.46 -19.13
N ARG A 54 36.90 6.37 -19.53
CA ARG A 54 38.36 6.14 -19.44
C ARG A 54 38.84 6.02 -17.99
N LEU A 55 38.33 6.84 -17.06
CA LEU A 55 38.63 6.77 -15.62
C LEU A 55 38.12 5.46 -14.99
N GLN A 56 36.96 4.97 -15.42
CA GLN A 56 36.42 3.69 -14.95
C GLN A 56 37.22 2.49 -15.49
N GLN A 57 37.59 2.50 -16.77
CA GLN A 57 38.27 1.37 -17.40
C GLN A 57 39.76 1.29 -17.04
N LYS A 58 40.49 2.42 -17.05
CA LYS A 58 41.96 2.45 -16.88
C LYS A 58 42.39 2.60 -15.44
N LEU A 59 41.67 3.40 -14.65
CA LEU A 59 42.02 3.71 -13.26
C LEU A 59 41.08 3.05 -12.23
N ARG A 60 40.14 2.20 -12.70
CA ARG A 60 39.19 1.43 -11.87
C ARG A 60 38.43 2.27 -10.85
N LYS A 61 38.12 3.52 -11.18
CA LYS A 61 37.38 4.43 -10.31
C LYS A 61 35.89 4.09 -10.35
N SER A 62 35.21 4.18 -9.21
CA SER A 62 33.77 3.90 -9.16
C SER A 62 32.99 4.93 -9.99
N PRO A 63 31.82 4.57 -10.56
CA PRO A 63 31.11 5.45 -11.51
C PRO A 63 30.83 6.86 -10.98
N LYS A 64 30.44 6.97 -9.70
CA LYS A 64 30.17 8.26 -9.03
C LYS A 64 31.44 9.12 -8.89
N VAL A 65 32.56 8.49 -8.52
CA VAL A 65 33.84 9.20 -8.34
C VAL A 65 34.44 9.57 -9.70
N ALA A 66 34.24 8.74 -10.73
CA ALA A 66 34.66 9.04 -12.09
C ALA A 66 33.91 10.24 -12.69
N GLU A 67 32.62 10.40 -12.39
CA GLU A 67 31.83 11.55 -12.84
C GLU A 67 32.27 12.87 -12.20
N GLU A 68 32.50 12.87 -10.89
CA GLU A 68 33.04 14.03 -10.16
C GLU A 68 34.43 14.40 -10.69
N MET A 69 35.31 13.41 -10.88
CA MET A 69 36.69 13.65 -11.32
C MET A 69 36.79 14.03 -12.79
N ALA A 70 35.91 13.56 -13.68
CA ALA A 70 36.02 13.83 -15.12
C ALA A 70 35.94 15.32 -15.45
N SER A 71 35.08 16.07 -14.75
CA SER A 71 34.94 17.52 -14.93
C SER A 71 36.20 18.26 -14.45
N GLU A 72 36.78 17.79 -13.35
CA GLU A 72 37.96 18.39 -12.73
C GLU A 72 39.25 18.08 -13.51
N VAL A 73 39.36 16.85 -14.03
CA VAL A 73 40.45 16.42 -14.92
C VAL A 73 40.42 17.22 -16.23
N LEU A 74 39.25 17.44 -16.83
CA LEU A 74 39.13 18.27 -18.05
C LEU A 74 39.47 19.74 -17.78
N ARG A 75 39.14 20.25 -16.60
CA ARG A 75 39.51 21.60 -16.15
C ARG A 75 41.03 21.73 -16.00
N ILE A 76 41.68 20.78 -15.34
CA ILE A 76 43.13 20.77 -15.13
C ILE A 76 43.87 20.54 -16.45
N SER A 77 43.39 19.64 -17.32
CA SER A 77 43.96 19.43 -18.65
C SER A 77 43.96 20.71 -19.48
N LYS A 78 42.85 21.45 -19.45
CA LYS A 78 42.74 22.75 -20.12
C LYS A 78 43.68 23.80 -19.53
N GLN A 79 43.89 23.80 -18.21
CA GLN A 79 44.83 24.68 -17.53
C GLN A 79 46.30 24.34 -17.84
N ARG A 80 46.62 23.06 -18.06
CA ARG A 80 47.95 22.59 -18.47
C ARG A 80 48.21 22.72 -19.98
N GLY A 81 47.25 23.23 -20.74
CA GLY A 81 47.34 23.36 -22.21
C GLY A 81 47.29 22.03 -22.96
N LEU A 82 46.92 20.93 -22.29
CA LEU A 82 46.82 19.60 -22.90
C LEU A 82 45.43 19.42 -23.51
N GLN A 83 45.38 19.12 -24.81
CA GLN A 83 44.16 18.70 -25.50
C GLN A 83 43.68 17.37 -24.90
N ALA A 84 42.37 17.25 -24.68
CA ALA A 84 41.79 16.07 -24.02
C ALA A 84 41.97 14.76 -24.83
N SER A 85 42.22 14.87 -26.14
CA SER A 85 42.59 13.76 -27.02
C SER A 85 44.01 13.24 -26.80
N ASP A 86 44.91 14.10 -26.34
CA ASP A 86 46.37 13.85 -26.33
C ASP A 86 46.88 13.53 -24.92
N LEU A 87 45.99 13.50 -23.92
CA LEU A 87 46.28 13.04 -22.57
C LEU A 87 46.72 11.56 -22.62
N SER A 88 47.98 11.29 -22.31
CA SER A 88 48.47 9.92 -22.11
C SER A 88 47.86 9.30 -20.86
N ASP A 89 47.75 7.96 -20.82
CA ASP A 89 47.21 7.24 -19.65
C ASP A 89 48.05 7.51 -18.38
N ALA A 90 49.35 7.78 -18.52
CA ALA A 90 50.26 8.13 -17.43
C ALA A 90 49.99 9.55 -16.86
N ALA A 91 49.84 10.56 -17.73
CA ALA A 91 49.50 11.92 -17.31
C ALA A 91 48.11 11.99 -16.68
N LEU A 92 47.16 11.18 -17.17
CA LEU A 92 45.84 11.04 -16.59
C LEU A 92 45.89 10.44 -15.17
N ALA A 93 46.72 9.41 -14.96
CA ALA A 93 46.91 8.80 -13.64
C ALA A 93 47.51 9.80 -12.63
N GLU A 94 48.48 10.60 -13.07
CA GLU A 94 49.13 11.62 -12.23
C GLU A 94 48.14 12.70 -11.77
N ILE A 95 47.34 13.26 -12.68
CA ILE A 95 46.31 14.26 -12.36
C ILE A 95 45.27 13.69 -11.38
N VAL A 96 44.86 12.43 -11.57
CA VAL A 96 43.88 11.78 -10.71
C VAL A 96 44.45 11.49 -9.33
N ASN A 97 45.72 11.12 -9.23
CA ASN A 97 46.39 10.91 -7.95
C ASN A 97 46.55 12.23 -7.20
N GLU A 98 46.93 13.32 -7.88
CA GLU A 98 46.99 14.66 -7.28
C GLU A 98 45.63 15.12 -6.73
N LEU A 99 44.55 14.92 -7.50
CA LEU A 99 43.19 15.22 -7.05
C LEU A 99 42.75 14.36 -5.86
N THR A 100 43.12 13.09 -5.85
CA THR A 100 42.80 12.17 -4.75
C THR A 100 43.55 12.56 -3.48
N SER A 101 44.84 12.89 -3.57
CA SER A 101 45.66 13.36 -2.44
C SER A 101 45.14 14.68 -1.87
N ARG A 102 44.81 15.66 -2.73
CA ARG A 102 44.21 16.93 -2.28
C ARG A 102 42.88 16.74 -1.56
N ARG A 103 42.02 15.84 -2.05
CA ARG A 103 40.74 15.53 -1.40
C ARG A 103 40.97 14.88 -0.03
N GLN A 104 41.96 14.00 0.09
CA GLN A 104 42.31 13.36 1.35
C GLN A 104 42.91 14.34 2.38
N GLU A 105 43.72 15.29 1.93
CA GLU A 105 44.25 16.38 2.76
C GLU A 105 43.14 17.29 3.28
N GLN A 106 42.17 17.67 2.44
CA GLN A 106 41.01 18.47 2.87
C GLN A 106 40.16 17.75 3.92
N ILE A 107 39.95 16.44 3.75
CA ILE A 107 39.23 15.62 4.74
C ILE A 107 40.00 15.55 6.06
N SER A 108 41.33 15.44 6.00
CA SER A 108 42.18 15.40 7.20
C SER A 108 42.18 16.75 7.94
N LEU A 109 42.25 17.87 7.21
CA LEU A 109 42.14 19.22 7.78
C LEU A 109 40.75 19.49 8.41
N ALA A 110 39.68 18.97 7.82
CA ALA A 110 38.33 19.04 8.38
C ALA A 110 38.17 18.17 9.64
N ALA A 111 38.88 17.04 9.72
CA ALA A 111 38.91 16.20 10.92
C ALA A 111 39.68 16.84 12.08
N ASP A 112 40.79 17.53 11.79
CA ASP A 112 41.61 18.21 12.81
C ASP A 112 40.94 19.47 13.38
N THR A 113 40.18 20.20 12.56
CA THR A 113 39.36 21.35 13.02
C THR A 113 38.21 20.92 13.93
N SER A 114 37.83 19.65 13.93
CA SER A 114 36.78 19.09 14.79
C SER A 114 37.28 18.64 16.18
N ARG A 115 38.60 18.62 16.42
CA ARG A 115 39.23 18.15 17.68
C ARG A 115 39.82 19.24 18.57
N ARG A 116 39.84 20.51 18.13
CA ARG A 116 40.28 21.65 18.96
C ARG A 116 39.10 22.47 19.47
N THR A 117 38.63 22.16 20.68
CA THR A 117 37.82 23.09 21.50
C THR A 117 38.75 24.00 22.31
N PRO A 118 38.64 25.33 22.24
CA PRO A 118 39.30 26.24 23.18
C PRO A 118 38.37 26.58 24.36
N PRO A 119 38.90 26.92 25.56
CA PRO A 119 38.10 27.46 26.65
C PRO A 119 37.97 28.99 26.55
N HIS A 120 36.73 29.46 26.77
CA HIS A 120 36.32 30.62 27.56
C HIS A 120 37.11 31.97 27.47
N ASN A 121 36.51 33.01 26.88
CA ASN A 121 36.08 34.26 27.56
C ASN A 121 35.42 35.30 26.61
N GLN A 122 34.47 36.05 27.20
CA GLN A 122 33.84 37.38 26.91
C GLN A 122 34.26 38.15 25.63
N GLU A 123 33.45 38.94 24.90
CA GLU A 123 32.28 39.78 25.21
C GLU A 123 31.65 40.33 23.88
N GLN A 124 30.37 40.75 23.93
CA GLN A 124 29.69 41.78 23.10
C GLN A 124 29.25 41.60 21.61
N LEU A 125 27.92 41.81 21.44
CA LEU A 125 27.16 42.54 20.39
C LEU A 125 26.74 41.86 19.05
N GLU A 126 25.46 41.39 19.01
CA GLU A 126 24.35 41.63 18.03
C GLU A 126 24.57 41.61 16.48
N PRO A 127 23.55 41.31 15.64
CA PRO A 127 22.70 40.12 15.57
C PRO A 127 22.66 39.50 14.13
N ALA A 128 22.28 38.22 14.02
CA ALA A 128 21.94 37.56 12.75
C ALA A 128 20.58 36.84 12.86
N PRO A 129 19.78 36.73 11.78
CA PRO A 129 18.42 36.19 11.83
C PRO A 129 18.40 34.65 11.85
N PRO A 130 17.30 34.03 12.33
CA PRO A 130 17.30 32.63 12.73
C PRO A 130 16.90 31.69 11.60
N SER A 131 17.60 30.55 11.47
CA SER A 131 17.01 29.34 10.90
C SER A 131 17.14 28.20 11.92
N ASN A 132 15.97 27.69 12.30
CA ASN A 132 15.81 26.54 13.17
C ASN A 132 16.30 25.27 12.45
N LEU A 133 16.95 24.36 13.19
CA LEU A 133 16.37 23.06 13.55
C LEU A 133 17.35 22.26 14.44
N ARG A 134 16.94 22.03 15.69
CA ARG A 134 17.57 21.14 16.68
C ARG A 134 16.81 19.81 16.77
N LEU A 135 17.57 18.72 16.65
CA LEU A 135 17.64 17.50 17.49
C LEU A 135 16.47 16.51 17.64
N SER A 136 16.82 15.21 17.49
CA SER A 136 16.68 14.06 18.43
C SER A 136 17.25 12.81 17.72
N ARG A 137 18.27 12.03 18.14
CA ARG A 137 18.63 11.27 19.36
C ARG A 137 17.63 10.19 19.80
N GLU A 138 17.99 8.92 19.55
CA GLU A 138 17.77 7.69 20.35
C GLU A 138 18.61 6.57 19.68
N ARG A 139 19.67 5.97 20.25
CA ARG A 139 19.87 5.02 21.38
C ARG A 139 19.29 3.59 21.19
N MET A 140 20.25 2.65 20.99
CA MET A 140 20.45 1.33 21.63
C MET A 140 19.61 0.09 21.23
N SER A 141 20.31 -0.94 20.71
CA SER A 141 20.52 -2.32 21.27
C SER A 141 20.97 -3.26 20.12
N GLY A 142 22.15 -3.90 20.11
CA GLY A 142 22.51 -5.13 20.85
C GLY A 142 21.73 -6.34 20.31
N GLY A 143 22.26 -7.49 19.87
CA GLY A 143 23.57 -8.12 19.81
C GLY A 143 23.39 -9.60 19.37
N ARG A 144 24.50 -10.35 19.29
CA ARG A 144 24.64 -11.83 19.15
C ARG A 144 24.46 -12.41 17.74
N SER A 145 25.51 -12.94 17.10
CA SER A 145 26.26 -14.19 17.36
C SER A 145 25.59 -15.43 16.75
N SER A 146 26.33 -16.13 15.87
CA SER A 146 26.41 -17.60 15.63
C SER A 146 26.90 -17.82 14.19
N LYS A 147 28.17 -18.19 13.95
CA LYS A 147 28.67 -19.58 13.84
C LYS A 147 27.87 -20.46 12.87
N SER A 148 28.51 -20.85 11.76
CA SER A 148 28.82 -22.25 11.36
C SER A 148 28.87 -22.32 9.81
N LYS A 149 30.02 -22.57 9.20
CA LYS A 149 30.63 -23.91 8.98
C LYS A 149 29.81 -24.69 7.94
N GLU A 150 30.21 -24.60 6.67
CA GLU A 150 31.03 -25.59 5.96
C GLU A 150 30.21 -26.68 5.27
N ARG A 151 30.65 -26.93 4.02
CA ARG A 151 30.56 -28.17 3.26
C ARG A 151 29.19 -28.54 2.68
N SER A 152 29.10 -29.30 1.60
CA SER A 152 30.00 -29.65 0.49
C SER A 152 29.24 -30.75 -0.25
N ASN A 153 29.35 -30.72 -1.58
CA ASN A 153 29.48 -31.90 -2.42
C ASN A 153 28.30 -32.86 -2.65
N ASN A 154 28.03 -32.99 -3.95
CA ASN A 154 28.08 -34.25 -4.71
C ASN A 154 26.95 -35.25 -4.50
N ASN A 155 26.56 -36.06 -5.47
CA ASN A 155 26.69 -36.13 -6.92
C ASN A 155 25.96 -37.42 -7.30
N LEU A 156 25.60 -37.52 -8.57
CA LEU A 156 25.53 -38.76 -9.36
C LEU A 156 24.53 -39.89 -8.98
N ASN A 157 23.82 -40.25 -10.05
CA ASN A 157 23.63 -41.58 -10.65
C ASN A 157 22.17 -42.02 -10.67
N ARG A 158 21.53 -42.03 -11.85
CA ARG A 158 21.75 -42.83 -13.08
C ARG A 158 20.89 -44.10 -13.06
N HIS A 159 20.30 -44.31 -14.24
CA HIS A 159 19.67 -45.51 -14.78
C HIS A 159 18.23 -45.80 -14.35
N ALA A 160 17.36 -46.38 -15.17
CA ALA A 160 17.15 -46.46 -16.63
C ALA A 160 16.11 -47.57 -16.84
N LYS A 161 15.26 -47.42 -17.86
CA LYS A 161 14.52 -48.48 -18.58
C LYS A 161 13.48 -49.27 -17.78
N ALA A 162 12.50 -49.94 -18.37
CA ALA A 162 11.75 -49.85 -19.62
C ALA A 162 10.84 -51.09 -19.62
N SER A 163 9.66 -50.95 -20.23
CA SER A 163 8.95 -52.02 -20.94
C SER A 163 8.35 -53.19 -20.16
N SER A 164 7.05 -53.43 -20.40
CA SER A 164 6.60 -54.58 -21.20
C SER A 164 5.32 -55.23 -20.64
N ARG A 165 4.27 -55.09 -21.46
CA ARG A 165 3.24 -56.09 -21.80
C ARG A 165 3.48 -57.52 -21.29
N GLY A 166 2.38 -58.17 -20.89
CA GLY A 166 2.28 -59.62 -20.84
C GLY A 166 0.88 -60.08 -20.47
N ARG A 167 0.24 -60.79 -21.38
CA ARG A 167 -1.14 -61.28 -21.38
C ARG A 167 -1.10 -62.79 -21.12
N ASP A 168 -2.24 -63.29 -20.65
CA ASP A 168 -2.76 -64.66 -20.80
C ASP A 168 -2.35 -65.80 -19.84
N ALA A 169 -3.43 -66.53 -19.50
CA ALA A 169 -3.57 -67.96 -19.26
C ALA A 169 -2.99 -68.51 -17.95
N SER A 170 -3.87 -68.78 -16.98
CA SER A 170 -4.55 -70.07 -16.82
C SER A 170 -3.69 -71.06 -16.02
N THR A 171 -4.25 -71.63 -14.96
CA THR A 171 -4.75 -73.01 -14.97
C THR A 171 -4.86 -73.52 -13.52
N THR A 172 -6.00 -74.13 -13.27
CA THR A 172 -6.27 -75.28 -12.39
C THR A 172 -6.42 -75.16 -10.87
N GLY A 173 -7.54 -75.75 -10.46
CA GLY A 173 -7.67 -76.60 -9.27
C GLY A 173 -8.54 -75.94 -8.22
N GLY A 174 -9.75 -76.38 -7.92
CA GLY A 174 -10.48 -77.63 -8.19
C GLY A 174 -11.63 -77.59 -7.17
N ILE A 175 -12.89 -77.50 -7.59
CA ILE A 175 -13.80 -78.61 -7.91
C ILE A 175 -13.94 -79.59 -6.75
N THR A 176 -15.17 -79.71 -6.27
CA THR A 176 -16.00 -80.91 -5.97
C THR A 176 -17.01 -80.49 -4.89
N SER A 177 -18.28 -80.87 -4.85
CA SER A 177 -19.23 -81.66 -5.66
C SER A 177 -20.58 -81.50 -4.90
N ARG A 178 -21.74 -81.28 -5.51
CA ARG A 178 -22.63 -82.22 -6.22
C ARG A 178 -23.01 -83.48 -5.41
N GLY A 179 -24.31 -83.77 -5.35
CA GLY A 179 -24.92 -85.05 -4.96
C GLY A 179 -25.78 -84.92 -3.70
N ALA A 180 -27.11 -85.04 -3.75
CA ALA A 180 -27.87 -86.26 -4.04
C ALA A 180 -27.50 -87.40 -3.08
N THR A 181 -28.32 -87.56 -2.05
CA THR A 181 -28.54 -88.72 -1.18
C THR A 181 -29.95 -88.46 -0.59
N GLU A 182 -31.02 -89.14 -0.98
CA GLU A 182 -31.30 -90.57 -0.75
C GLU A 182 -30.80 -91.00 0.64
N ASP A 183 -31.75 -91.19 1.57
CA ASP A 183 -31.76 -92.38 2.42
C ASP A 183 -33.08 -92.48 3.21
N ASP A 184 -33.74 -93.61 2.97
CA ASP A 184 -34.22 -94.55 3.98
C ASP A 184 -35.33 -94.14 4.94
N ARG A 185 -36.56 -94.20 4.40
CA ARG A 185 -37.71 -94.71 5.15
C ARG A 185 -37.77 -96.24 5.01
N TYR A 186 -37.11 -96.93 5.92
CA TYR A 186 -37.43 -98.33 6.22
C TYR A 186 -38.69 -98.41 7.10
N VAL A 187 -39.39 -99.56 6.97
CA VAL A 187 -40.46 -100.11 7.84
C VAL A 187 -41.89 -99.64 7.44
N THR A 188 -42.81 -100.47 6.92
CA THR A 188 -42.96 -101.94 7.00
C THR A 188 -43.79 -102.49 5.84
N GLU A 189 -43.23 -103.49 5.17
CA GLU A 189 -43.83 -104.41 4.20
C GLU A 189 -44.84 -105.36 4.89
N THR A 190 -45.95 -104.81 5.41
CA THR A 190 -46.98 -105.62 6.08
C THR A 190 -48.42 -105.19 5.75
N GLN A 191 -48.62 -104.25 4.82
CA GLN A 191 -49.96 -103.81 4.40
C GLN A 191 -50.22 -103.82 2.89
N LEU A 192 -49.33 -104.44 2.07
CA LEU A 192 -49.51 -104.50 0.61
C LEU A 192 -49.61 -105.93 0.02
N GLN A 193 -49.83 -106.95 0.86
CA GLN A 193 -50.13 -108.30 0.41
C GLN A 193 -51.27 -108.92 1.22
N GLN A 194 -52.51 -108.48 1.00
CA GLN A 194 -53.70 -109.29 1.32
C GLN A 194 -54.88 -108.91 0.41
N LYS A 195 -54.73 -109.07 -0.91
CA LYS A 195 -55.85 -109.41 -1.80
C LYS A 195 -55.34 -110.32 -2.91
N SER A 196 -56.13 -111.36 -3.18
CA SER A 196 -56.06 -112.35 -4.28
C SER A 196 -54.89 -113.35 -4.28
N VAL A 197 -55.06 -114.52 -3.65
CA VAL A 197 -55.39 -115.82 -4.31
C VAL A 197 -55.66 -116.94 -3.29
N GLY A 198 -56.75 -117.70 -3.50
CA GLY A 198 -56.72 -119.17 -3.35
C GLY A 198 -56.97 -119.86 -1.99
N PHE A 199 -58.24 -120.14 -1.67
CA PHE A 199 -58.77 -121.49 -1.40
C PHE A 199 -58.21 -122.39 -0.26
N SER A 200 -59.03 -122.59 0.80
CA SER A 200 -59.39 -123.86 1.52
C SER A 200 -59.95 -123.48 2.91
N LEU A 201 -60.97 -124.04 3.57
CA LEU A 201 -61.90 -125.18 3.48
C LEU A 201 -63.18 -124.74 4.27
N PRO A 202 -64.33 -125.42 4.12
CA PRO A 202 -65.62 -124.99 4.69
C PRO A 202 -65.71 -125.21 6.21
N PRO A 203 -66.47 -124.38 6.97
CA PRO A 203 -66.76 -124.66 8.36
C PRO A 203 -67.73 -125.84 8.43
N ARG A 204 -67.22 -127.01 8.84
CA ARG A 204 -68.07 -128.15 9.20
C ARG A 204 -68.85 -127.81 10.47
N VAL A 205 -70.17 -127.85 10.32
CA VAL A 205 -71.17 -127.83 11.37
C VAL A 205 -70.90 -128.96 12.38
N SER A 206 -70.95 -128.65 13.67
CA SER A 206 -71.13 -129.58 14.78
C SER A 206 -71.82 -128.86 15.94
N PRO A 207 -72.65 -129.56 16.74
CA PRO A 207 -73.97 -129.05 17.10
C PRO A 207 -74.01 -128.03 18.23
N LYS A 208 -75.01 -127.14 18.16
CA LYS A 208 -75.51 -126.31 19.26
C LYS A 208 -75.57 -127.12 20.55
N LYS A 209 -74.68 -126.83 21.50
CA LYS A 209 -75.02 -126.88 22.91
C LYS A 209 -75.21 -125.45 23.35
N GLU A 210 -76.46 -125.12 23.64
CA GLU A 210 -76.79 -124.06 24.58
C GLU A 210 -76.00 -124.34 25.87
N ARG A 211 -74.85 -123.70 26.00
CA ARG A 211 -74.18 -123.55 27.28
C ARG A 211 -74.30 -122.08 27.60
N GLY A 212 -75.47 -121.72 28.15
CA GLY A 212 -75.66 -120.41 28.73
C GLY A 212 -74.50 -120.10 29.67
N ASN A 213 -73.95 -118.90 29.51
CA ASN A 213 -73.20 -118.16 30.51
C ASN A 213 -72.18 -118.98 31.30
N GLY A 214 -71.23 -119.61 30.59
CA GLY A 214 -70.02 -120.09 31.24
C GLY A 214 -69.19 -118.89 31.70
N ILE A 215 -68.80 -118.86 32.98
CA ILE A 215 -68.00 -117.81 33.63
C ILE A 215 -66.81 -117.37 32.77
N TRP A 216 -66.20 -118.27 32.00
CA TRP A 216 -65.10 -117.97 31.08
C TRP A 216 -65.46 -117.05 29.90
N GLU A 217 -66.66 -117.18 29.31
CA GLU A 217 -67.11 -116.24 28.27
C GLU A 217 -67.41 -114.86 28.86
N GLU A 218 -67.91 -114.82 30.10
CA GLU A 218 -68.16 -113.59 30.84
C GLU A 218 -66.85 -112.90 31.23
N ILE A 219 -65.81 -113.66 31.62
CA ILE A 219 -64.45 -113.17 31.83
C ILE A 219 -63.86 -112.64 30.52
N VAL A 220 -63.99 -113.33 29.38
CA VAL A 220 -63.47 -112.84 28.09
C VAL A 220 -64.20 -111.57 27.65
N LYS A 221 -65.53 -111.48 27.85
CA LYS A 221 -66.30 -110.26 27.59
C LYS A 221 -65.89 -109.13 28.54
N TYR A 222 -65.69 -109.43 29.82
CA TYR A 222 -65.21 -108.47 30.83
C TYR A 222 -63.80 -107.99 30.48
N SER A 223 -62.87 -108.89 30.12
CA SER A 223 -61.53 -108.55 29.65
C SER A 223 -61.55 -107.74 28.36
N SER A 224 -62.47 -108.02 27.42
CA SER A 224 -62.64 -107.20 26.22
C SER A 224 -63.21 -105.80 26.54
N ILE A 225 -64.09 -105.70 27.53
CA ILE A 225 -64.60 -104.41 28.03
C ILE A 225 -63.51 -103.66 28.79
N GLU A 226 -62.74 -104.33 29.65
CA GLU A 226 -61.58 -103.76 30.34
C GLU A 226 -60.51 -103.30 29.35
N GLU A 227 -60.18 -104.09 28.33
CA GLU A 227 -59.24 -103.73 27.28
C GLU A 227 -59.73 -102.53 26.47
N LYS A 228 -61.04 -102.45 26.17
CA LYS A 228 -61.65 -101.26 25.55
C LYS A 228 -61.57 -100.03 26.46
N MET A 229 -61.87 -100.19 27.74
CA MET A 229 -61.77 -99.12 28.75
C MET A 229 -60.30 -98.67 28.92
N ASP A 230 -59.34 -99.59 28.91
CA ASP A 230 -57.92 -99.29 28.97
C ASP A 230 -57.40 -98.63 27.69
N ALA A 231 -57.88 -99.06 26.53
CA ALA A 231 -57.59 -98.42 25.26
C ALA A 231 -58.18 -96.99 25.21
N GLU A 232 -59.38 -96.77 25.77
CA GLU A 232 -59.96 -95.43 25.92
C GLU A 232 -59.17 -94.56 26.90
N ARG A 233 -58.80 -95.08 28.09
CA ARG A 233 -57.92 -94.39 29.04
C ARG A 233 -56.54 -94.07 28.43
N ALA A 234 -56.00 -94.96 27.60
CA ALA A 234 -54.73 -94.73 26.90
C ALA A 234 -54.87 -93.66 25.80
N LYS A 235 -55.98 -93.66 25.04
CA LYS A 235 -56.30 -92.59 24.08
C LYS A 235 -56.49 -91.25 24.79
N GLU A 236 -57.20 -91.23 25.91
CA GLU A 236 -57.42 -90.02 26.71
C GLU A 236 -56.10 -89.48 27.29
N ARG A 237 -55.25 -90.34 27.84
CA ARG A 237 -53.90 -89.96 28.31
C ARG A 237 -53.06 -89.34 27.19
N LYS A 238 -52.99 -89.98 26.01
CA LYS A 238 -52.28 -89.43 24.84
C LYS A 238 -52.87 -88.09 24.38
N LEU A 239 -54.18 -87.92 24.50
CA LEU A 239 -54.85 -86.68 24.10
C LEU A 239 -54.62 -85.55 25.11
N ARG A 240 -54.55 -85.86 26.41
CA ARG A 240 -54.11 -84.93 27.47
C ARG A 240 -52.65 -84.54 27.30
N GLU A 241 -51.76 -85.50 27.09
CA GLU A 241 -50.33 -85.23 26.81
C GLU A 241 -50.17 -84.34 25.57
N ARG A 242 -50.91 -84.62 24.48
CA ARG A 242 -50.92 -83.75 23.29
C ARG A 242 -51.37 -82.33 23.64
N ARG A 243 -52.43 -82.17 24.43
CA ARG A 243 -52.90 -80.85 24.87
C ARG A 243 -51.82 -80.12 25.68
N ASP A 244 -51.21 -80.80 26.64
CA ASP A 244 -50.13 -80.22 27.45
C ASP A 244 -48.92 -79.81 26.61
N TYR A 245 -48.53 -80.63 25.62
CA TYR A 245 -47.47 -80.29 24.68
C TYR A 245 -47.85 -79.10 23.79
N THR A 246 -49.08 -79.04 23.29
CA THR A 246 -49.55 -77.89 22.50
C THR A 246 -49.55 -76.61 23.32
N THR A 247 -50.04 -76.65 24.57
CA THR A 247 -50.03 -75.49 25.47
C THR A 247 -48.61 -75.03 25.80
N ARG A 248 -47.67 -75.96 26.03
CA ARG A 248 -46.25 -75.63 26.24
C ARG A 248 -45.59 -75.03 25.00
N LEU A 249 -45.89 -75.55 23.81
CA LEU A 249 -45.41 -75.01 22.54
C LEU A 249 -45.98 -73.61 22.29
N GLU A 250 -47.28 -73.40 22.52
CA GLU A 250 -47.93 -72.09 22.41
C GLU A 250 -47.33 -71.08 23.40
N ALA A 251 -47.04 -71.49 24.63
CA ALA A 251 -46.36 -70.64 25.61
C ALA A 251 -44.94 -70.26 25.16
N GLN A 252 -44.17 -71.21 24.60
CA GLN A 252 -42.83 -70.92 24.04
C GLN A 252 -42.89 -69.98 22.83
N VAL A 253 -43.86 -70.17 21.94
CA VAL A 253 -44.08 -69.30 20.78
C VAL A 253 -44.49 -67.90 21.23
N SER A 254 -45.39 -67.79 22.21
CA SER A 254 -45.83 -66.52 22.80
C SER A 254 -44.65 -65.79 23.46
N HIS A 255 -43.84 -66.49 24.25
CA HIS A 255 -42.65 -65.92 24.87
C HIS A 255 -41.62 -65.44 23.83
N LYS A 256 -41.34 -66.23 22.78
CA LYS A 256 -40.48 -65.79 21.66
C LYS A 256 -41.03 -64.56 20.94
N ARG A 257 -42.35 -64.48 20.74
CA ARG A 257 -42.99 -63.32 20.12
C ARG A 257 -42.87 -62.08 20.99
N SER A 258 -43.10 -62.21 22.30
CA SER A 258 -42.92 -61.12 23.27
C SER A 258 -41.46 -60.65 23.34
N ALA A 259 -40.49 -61.57 23.41
CA ALA A 259 -39.08 -61.22 23.44
C ALA A 259 -38.65 -60.48 22.16
N LYS A 260 -39.09 -60.95 20.99
CA LYS A 260 -38.83 -60.28 19.71
C LYS A 260 -39.50 -58.90 19.62
N GLN A 261 -40.68 -58.74 20.22
CA GLN A 261 -41.37 -57.45 20.28
C GLN A 261 -40.61 -56.47 21.18
N GLN A 262 -40.15 -56.92 22.35
CA GLN A 262 -39.37 -56.11 23.28
C GLN A 262 -38.01 -55.71 22.70
N GLU A 263 -37.36 -56.59 21.93
CA GLU A 263 -36.12 -56.26 21.21
C GLU A 263 -36.36 -55.17 20.15
N ARG A 264 -37.50 -55.21 19.45
CA ARG A 264 -37.89 -54.17 18.49
C ARG A 264 -38.14 -52.84 19.17
N GLU A 265 -38.82 -52.85 20.31
CA GLU A 265 -39.08 -51.65 21.11
C GLU A 265 -37.77 -51.04 21.62
N ASN A 266 -36.88 -51.85 22.20
CA ASN A 266 -35.55 -51.41 22.65
C ASN A 266 -34.69 -50.87 21.49
N SER A 267 -34.73 -51.52 20.33
CA SER A 267 -34.03 -51.05 19.12
C SER A 267 -34.58 -49.72 18.61
N ALA A 268 -35.91 -49.55 18.62
CA ALA A 268 -36.56 -48.30 18.26
C ALA A 268 -36.22 -47.17 19.25
N GLU A 269 -36.19 -47.45 20.55
CA GLU A 269 -35.77 -46.49 21.57
C GLU A 269 -34.31 -46.10 21.44
N PHE A 270 -33.42 -47.07 21.20
CA PHE A 270 -32.00 -46.78 20.95
C PHE A 270 -31.82 -45.91 19.71
N HIS A 271 -32.56 -46.21 18.63
CA HIS A 271 -32.52 -45.39 17.43
C HIS A 271 -33.03 -43.97 17.70
N ARG A 272 -34.13 -43.82 18.46
CA ARG A 272 -34.66 -42.52 18.86
C ARG A 272 -33.65 -41.72 19.69
N GLN A 273 -33.06 -42.33 20.71
CA GLN A 273 -32.02 -41.70 21.54
C GLN A 273 -30.79 -41.30 20.73
N THR A 274 -30.42 -42.12 19.74
CA THR A 274 -29.31 -41.80 18.82
C THR A 274 -29.63 -40.57 17.98
N LEU A 275 -30.85 -40.47 17.45
CA LEU A 275 -31.31 -39.30 16.69
C LEU A 275 -31.41 -38.05 17.57
N GLU A 276 -31.85 -38.17 18.83
CA GLU A 276 -31.89 -37.06 19.78
C GLU A 276 -30.47 -36.55 20.10
N ARG A 277 -29.51 -37.45 20.34
CA ARG A 277 -28.09 -37.05 20.51
C ARG A 277 -27.49 -36.38 19.28
N ILE A 278 -27.84 -36.83 18.07
CA ILE A 278 -27.40 -36.18 16.83
C ILE A 278 -27.98 -34.77 16.75
N ARG A 279 -29.26 -34.59 17.07
CA ARG A 279 -29.89 -33.25 17.08
C ARG A 279 -29.25 -32.33 18.11
N GLU A 280 -28.98 -32.81 19.33
CA GLU A 280 -28.29 -32.03 20.35
C GLU A 280 -26.88 -31.62 19.90
N ALA A 281 -26.13 -32.52 19.26
CA ALA A 281 -24.82 -32.22 18.71
C ALA A 281 -24.89 -31.18 17.56
N GLU A 282 -25.89 -31.29 16.68
CA GLU A 282 -26.14 -30.29 15.62
C GLU A 282 -26.51 -28.93 16.21
N ASP A 283 -27.31 -28.90 17.28
CA ASP A 283 -27.69 -27.67 17.99
C ASP A 283 -26.49 -27.00 18.68
N GLU A 284 -25.62 -27.80 19.29
CA GLU A 284 -24.37 -27.32 19.88
C GLU A 284 -23.40 -26.76 18.82
N GLU A 285 -23.24 -27.42 17.68
CA GLU A 285 -22.43 -26.91 16.57
C GLU A 285 -23.01 -25.60 16.02
N ARG A 286 -24.33 -25.51 15.85
CA ARG A 286 -25.00 -24.26 15.44
C ARG A 286 -24.77 -23.13 16.44
N ARG A 287 -24.83 -23.40 17.75
CA ARG A 287 -24.52 -22.39 18.78
C ARG A 287 -23.05 -21.95 18.72
N LYS A 288 -22.10 -22.89 18.62
CA LYS A 288 -20.67 -22.56 18.48
C LYS A 288 -20.40 -21.76 17.22
N GLU A 289 -21.08 -22.06 16.11
CA GLU A 289 -20.96 -21.28 14.87
C GLU A 289 -21.50 -19.86 15.03
N GLN A 290 -22.65 -19.70 15.70
CA GLN A 290 -23.20 -18.38 16.04
C GLN A 290 -22.24 -17.58 16.92
N GLU A 291 -21.70 -18.18 17.99
CA GLU A 291 -20.72 -17.52 18.87
C GLU A 291 -19.45 -17.09 18.11
N ARG A 292 -18.97 -17.90 17.16
CA ARG A 292 -17.84 -17.53 16.29
C ARG A 292 -18.18 -16.34 15.40
N LEU A 293 -19.35 -16.36 14.75
CA LEU A 293 -19.82 -15.26 13.91
C LEU A 293 -20.01 -13.98 14.72
N GLU A 294 -20.57 -14.06 15.92
CA GLU A 294 -20.70 -12.92 16.84
C GLU A 294 -19.34 -12.39 17.27
N HIS A 295 -18.38 -13.26 17.58
CA HIS A 295 -17.02 -12.85 17.92
C HIS A 295 -16.33 -12.16 16.75
N GLU A 296 -16.46 -12.69 15.52
CA GLU A 296 -15.95 -12.04 14.30
C GLU A 296 -16.63 -10.70 14.04
N HIS A 297 -17.94 -10.62 14.19
CA HIS A 297 -18.70 -9.38 14.04
C HIS A 297 -18.25 -8.33 15.08
N ASN A 298 -18.07 -8.73 16.33
CA ASN A 298 -17.54 -7.86 17.40
C ASN A 298 -16.13 -7.39 17.09
N LEU A 299 -15.26 -8.26 16.56
CA LEU A 299 -13.91 -7.89 16.15
C LEU A 299 -13.95 -6.87 14.99
N ILE A 300 -14.82 -7.07 14.00
CA ILE A 300 -15.03 -6.13 12.89
C ILE A 300 -15.56 -4.79 13.43
N ALA A 301 -16.50 -4.79 14.36
CA ALA A 301 -17.05 -3.58 14.98
C ALA A 301 -15.97 -2.80 15.72
N ILE A 302 -15.15 -3.47 16.54
CA ILE A 302 -14.02 -2.86 17.26
C ILE A 302 -13.00 -2.28 16.28
N GLN A 303 -12.62 -3.03 15.24
CA GLN A 303 -11.68 -2.53 14.22
C GLN A 303 -12.24 -1.30 13.48
N THR A 304 -13.54 -1.30 13.18
CA THR A 304 -14.22 -0.17 12.52
C THR A 304 -14.24 1.05 13.44
N GLN A 305 -14.57 0.86 14.71
CA GLN A 305 -14.54 1.93 15.72
C GLN A 305 -13.12 2.51 15.88
N GLN A 306 -12.08 1.68 15.90
CA GLN A 306 -10.69 2.15 15.94
C GLN A 306 -10.30 2.96 14.69
N ARG A 307 -10.75 2.55 13.50
CA ARG A 307 -10.53 3.32 12.25
C ARG A 307 -11.21 4.68 12.31
N LEU A 308 -12.46 4.72 12.75
CA LEU A 308 -13.22 5.97 12.92
C LEU A 308 -12.57 6.88 13.96
N ALA A 309 -12.16 6.35 15.11
CA ALA A 309 -11.46 7.12 16.14
C ALA A 309 -10.14 7.70 15.62
N LYS A 310 -9.35 6.91 14.88
CA LYS A 310 -8.11 7.38 14.24
C LYS A 310 -8.37 8.44 13.18
N GLN A 311 -9.46 8.32 12.42
CA GLN A 311 -9.86 9.34 11.46
C GLN A 311 -10.29 10.64 12.16
N ALA A 312 -11.11 10.55 13.20
CA ALA A 312 -11.53 11.69 14.01
C ALA A 312 -10.34 12.40 14.66
N GLN A 313 -9.33 11.67 15.14
CA GLN A 313 -8.10 12.26 15.66
C GLN A 313 -7.34 13.05 14.58
N LYS A 314 -7.18 12.49 13.37
CA LYS A 314 -6.55 13.20 12.24
C LYS A 314 -7.34 14.43 11.82
N GLU A 315 -8.67 14.37 11.85
CA GLU A 315 -9.53 15.52 11.56
C GLU A 315 -9.37 16.62 12.62
N ARG A 316 -9.28 16.26 13.91
CA ARG A 316 -8.96 17.20 14.98
C ARG A 316 -7.59 17.84 14.81
N GLU A 317 -6.55 17.07 14.48
CA GLU A 317 -5.21 17.59 14.21
C GLU A 317 -5.20 18.55 13.01
N ARG A 318 -5.92 18.21 11.93
CA ARG A 318 -6.10 19.10 10.77
C ARG A 318 -6.86 20.38 11.14
N ALA A 319 -7.90 20.27 11.96
CA ALA A 319 -8.67 21.43 12.43
C ALA A 319 -7.81 22.36 13.30
N ILE A 320 -7.00 21.79 14.22
CA ILE A 320 -6.05 22.56 15.04
C ILE A 320 -5.01 23.25 14.16
N LYS A 321 -4.42 22.52 13.19
CA LYS A 321 -3.45 23.11 12.27
C LYS A 321 -4.05 24.23 11.43
N LYS A 322 -5.27 24.04 10.92
CA LYS A 322 -6.01 25.08 10.19
C LYS A 322 -6.31 26.29 11.07
N ALA A 323 -6.69 26.08 12.33
CA ALA A 323 -6.91 27.16 13.28
C ALA A 323 -5.60 27.92 13.60
N GLN A 324 -4.47 27.23 13.73
CA GLN A 324 -3.15 27.85 13.91
C GLN A 324 -2.73 28.66 12.67
N GLU A 325 -2.93 28.12 11.47
CA GLU A 325 -2.68 28.82 10.21
C GLU A 325 -3.56 30.07 10.08
N GLN A 326 -4.84 29.98 10.46
CA GLN A 326 -5.76 31.12 10.46
C GLN A 326 -5.38 32.17 11.50
N GLN A 327 -5.01 31.78 12.71
CA GLN A 327 -4.51 32.71 13.73
C GLN A 327 -3.23 33.42 13.27
N ALA A 328 -2.31 32.72 12.60
CA ALA A 328 -1.11 33.33 12.03
C ALA A 328 -1.44 34.29 10.88
N ALA A 329 -2.40 33.95 10.02
CA ALA A 329 -2.88 34.83 8.96
C ALA A 329 -3.53 36.11 9.55
N ASP A 330 -4.42 35.96 10.52
CA ASP A 330 -5.07 37.09 11.20
C ASP A 330 -4.04 37.99 11.92
N ALA A 331 -2.99 37.41 12.51
CA ALA A 331 -1.90 38.16 13.13
C ALA A 331 -1.09 38.97 12.09
N LEU A 332 -0.80 38.39 10.93
CA LEU A 332 -0.13 39.10 9.83
C LEU A 332 -1.00 40.21 9.24
N ASP A 333 -2.30 39.98 9.10
CA ASP A 333 -3.23 41.00 8.58
C ASP A 333 -3.42 42.14 9.59
N ARG A 334 -3.48 41.84 10.90
CA ARG A 334 -3.41 42.88 11.95
C ARG A 334 -2.11 43.67 11.87
N GLN A 335 -0.97 43.00 11.73
CA GLN A 335 0.32 43.68 11.58
C GLN A 335 0.34 44.59 10.35
N ARG A 336 -0.19 44.15 9.22
CA ARG A 336 -0.32 44.97 8.00
C ARG A 336 -1.20 46.19 8.22
N ILE A 337 -2.34 46.04 8.90
CA ILE A 337 -3.24 47.15 9.22
C ILE A 337 -2.53 48.15 10.14
N ASP A 338 -1.82 47.67 11.16
CA ASP A 338 -1.07 48.51 12.09
C ASP A 338 0.07 49.26 11.38
N ASP A 339 0.80 48.60 10.48
CA ASP A 339 1.86 49.23 9.70
C ASP A 339 1.30 50.29 8.73
N LEU A 340 0.17 50.01 8.07
CA LEU A 340 -0.54 50.99 7.24
C LEU A 340 -1.04 52.19 8.07
N ALA A 341 -1.55 51.94 9.27
CA ALA A 341 -1.99 53.00 10.18
C ALA A 341 -0.81 53.86 10.65
N ARG A 342 0.35 53.24 10.95
CA ARG A 342 1.58 53.97 11.30
C ARG A 342 2.11 54.79 10.14
N GLU A 343 2.10 54.26 8.92
CA GLU A 343 2.48 55.03 7.73
C GLU A 343 1.55 56.20 7.49
N LYS A 344 0.23 55.98 7.61
CA LYS A 344 -0.76 57.05 7.49
C LYS A 344 -0.55 58.12 8.55
N ALA A 345 -0.32 57.74 9.81
CA ALA A 345 -0.01 58.67 10.89
C ALA A 345 1.29 59.46 10.64
N ARG A 346 2.33 58.82 10.06
CA ARG A 346 3.57 59.51 9.65
C ARG A 346 3.31 60.52 8.53
N LYS A 347 2.54 60.13 7.49
CA LYS A 347 2.16 61.02 6.39
C LYS A 347 1.31 62.20 6.87
N ASP A 348 0.36 61.96 7.77
CA ASP A 348 -0.47 63.02 8.36
C ASP A 348 0.37 63.96 9.24
N ALA A 349 1.34 63.43 10.00
CA ALA A 349 2.27 64.24 10.78
C ALA A 349 3.22 65.06 9.88
N GLU A 350 3.73 64.48 8.79
CA GLU A 350 4.55 65.19 7.80
C GLU A 350 3.75 66.28 7.10
N LYS A 351 2.50 65.99 6.71
CA LYS A 351 1.59 66.98 6.13
C LYS A 351 1.37 68.15 7.07
N ARG A 352 1.11 67.90 8.36
CA ARG A 352 0.99 68.97 9.38
C ARG A 352 2.26 69.79 9.54
N ARG A 353 3.44 69.15 9.52
CA ARG A 353 4.73 69.88 9.57
C ARG A 353 4.92 70.76 8.35
N VAL A 354 4.59 70.26 7.16
CA VAL A 354 4.66 71.04 5.91
C VAL A 354 3.68 72.21 5.94
N GLU A 355 2.43 71.98 6.37
CA GLU A 355 1.43 73.04 6.56
C GLU A 355 1.91 74.11 7.55
N GLN A 356 2.52 73.70 8.67
CA GLN A 356 3.11 74.63 9.63
C GLN A 356 4.24 75.46 9.02
N VAL A 357 5.15 74.84 8.27
CA VAL A 357 6.22 75.56 7.55
C VAL A 357 5.65 76.54 6.51
N PHE A 358 4.57 76.18 5.83
CA PHE A 358 3.88 77.10 4.92
C PHE A 358 3.31 78.32 5.65
N GLN A 359 2.64 78.10 6.80
CA GLN A 359 2.11 79.19 7.62
C GLN A 359 3.22 80.07 8.19
N ASP A 360 4.32 79.48 8.68
CA ASP A 360 5.48 80.20 9.19
C ASP A 360 6.16 81.04 8.09
N ASN A 361 6.28 80.49 6.87
CA ASN A 361 6.81 81.22 5.72
C ASN A 361 5.90 82.37 5.30
N GLU A 362 4.58 82.18 5.31
CA GLU A 362 3.61 83.23 5.03
C GLU A 362 3.69 84.35 6.07
N ALA A 363 3.73 84.00 7.37
CA ALA A 363 3.92 84.94 8.46
C ALA A 363 5.26 85.70 8.35
N GLN A 364 6.35 85.03 7.98
CA GLN A 364 7.64 85.68 7.73
C GLN A 364 7.59 86.64 6.54
N LEU A 365 6.88 86.28 5.47
CA LEU A 365 6.67 87.16 4.32
C LEU A 365 5.85 88.40 4.71
N GLU A 366 4.80 88.22 5.52
CA GLU A 366 4.01 89.33 6.05
C GLU A 366 4.83 90.24 6.96
N GLN A 367 5.63 89.67 7.88
CA GLN A 367 6.55 90.43 8.72
C GLN A 367 7.57 91.20 7.88
N LYS A 368 8.14 90.59 6.82
CA LYS A 368 9.03 91.29 5.89
C LYS A 368 8.30 92.42 5.16
N ARG A 369 7.06 92.21 4.70
CA ARG A 369 6.25 93.27 4.08
C ARG A 369 5.97 94.42 5.06
N GLN A 370 5.64 94.11 6.30
CA GLN A 370 5.44 95.12 7.36
C GLN A 370 6.74 95.85 7.69
N HIS A 371 7.88 95.14 7.75
CA HIS A 371 9.19 95.76 7.96
C HIS A 371 9.54 96.70 6.83
N GLN A 372 9.38 96.27 5.57
CA GLN A 372 9.59 97.12 4.40
C GLN A 372 8.64 98.32 4.38
N ALA A 373 7.39 98.15 4.80
CA ALA A 373 6.45 99.27 4.92
C ALA A 373 6.90 100.27 5.99
N ARG A 374 7.36 99.79 7.16
CA ARG A 374 7.93 100.64 8.22
C ARG A 374 9.23 101.31 7.78
N GLU A 375 10.11 100.61 7.06
CA GLU A 375 11.32 101.19 6.47
C GLU A 375 10.97 102.28 5.46
N ARG A 376 9.99 102.04 4.56
CA ARG A 376 9.49 103.08 3.65
C ARG A 376 8.88 104.26 4.38
N GLU A 377 8.13 104.03 5.46
CA GLU A 377 7.60 105.12 6.30
C GLU A 377 8.72 105.90 6.99
N LEU A 378 9.76 105.23 7.46
CA LEU A 378 10.94 105.87 8.04
C LEU A 378 11.75 106.61 6.98
N GLU A 379 11.91 106.05 5.78
CA GLU A 379 12.53 106.70 4.62
C GLU A 379 11.73 107.92 4.17
N LEU A 380 10.39 107.83 4.18
CA LEU A 380 9.51 108.97 3.91
C LEU A 380 9.63 110.02 5.00
N LYS A 381 9.66 109.65 6.28
CA LYS A 381 9.90 110.59 7.39
C LYS A 381 11.28 111.23 7.33
N LEU A 382 12.32 110.45 7.05
CA LEU A 382 13.67 110.95 6.81
C LEU A 382 13.68 111.87 5.60
N ALA A 383 13.03 111.51 4.50
CA ALA A 383 12.89 112.37 3.32
C ALA A 383 12.09 113.64 3.65
N GLU A 384 11.05 113.57 4.47
CA GLU A 384 10.28 114.73 4.94
C GLU A 384 11.10 115.62 5.87
N GLU A 385 11.89 115.05 6.77
CA GLU A 385 12.83 115.76 7.65
C GLU A 385 13.97 116.38 6.85
N TYR A 386 14.53 115.67 5.87
CA TYR A 386 15.49 116.19 4.92
C TYR A 386 14.85 117.30 4.09
N ILE A 387 13.66 117.12 3.54
CA ILE A 387 12.92 118.15 2.81
C ILE A 387 12.60 119.33 3.73
N ALA A 388 12.27 119.15 5.00
CA ALA A 388 12.01 120.24 5.93
C ALA A 388 13.30 120.99 6.29
N MET A 389 14.41 120.27 6.43
CA MET A 389 15.74 120.83 6.66
C MET A 389 16.28 121.54 5.42
N GLU A 390 16.08 120.96 4.23
CA GLU A 390 16.38 121.52 2.93
C GLU A 390 15.47 122.71 2.67
N LYS A 391 14.16 122.66 2.92
CA LYS A 391 13.23 123.82 2.86
C LYS A 391 13.64 124.92 3.82
N ARG A 392 14.12 124.62 5.03
CA ARG A 392 14.68 125.65 5.93
C ARG A 392 15.96 126.27 5.35
N LYS A 393 16.83 125.45 4.75
CA LYS A 393 18.04 125.92 4.05
C LYS A 393 17.74 126.59 2.71
N ASP A 394 16.63 126.26 2.07
CA ASP A 394 16.16 126.75 0.78
C ASP A 394 15.23 127.92 0.97
N GLU A 395 14.58 128.14 2.10
CA GLU A 395 13.97 129.43 2.45
C GLU A 395 15.08 130.44 2.76
N ALA A 396 16.17 130.00 3.39
CA ALA A 396 17.38 130.79 3.58
C ALA A 396 18.11 131.05 2.24
N ARG A 397 18.23 130.05 1.36
CA ARG A 397 18.86 130.18 0.03
C ARG A 397 17.94 130.78 -1.03
N LYS A 398 16.62 130.61 -1.03
CA LYS A 398 15.65 131.22 -1.96
C LYS A 398 15.58 132.72 -1.74
N LYS A 399 15.76 133.21 -0.52
CA LYS A 399 16.04 134.64 -0.27
C LYS A 399 17.36 135.13 -0.90
N GLN A 400 18.35 134.26 -1.11
CA GLN A 400 19.62 134.59 -1.81
C GLN A 400 19.61 134.25 -3.32
N ILE A 401 18.78 133.31 -3.76
CA ILE A 401 18.68 132.78 -5.12
C ILE A 401 17.55 133.44 -5.90
N GLU A 402 16.51 134.00 -5.29
CA GLU A 402 15.55 134.87 -6.00
C GLU A 402 16.28 136.09 -6.63
N THR A 403 17.32 136.58 -5.95
CA THR A 403 18.27 137.59 -6.45
C THR A 403 19.31 137.09 -7.47
N MET A 404 19.54 135.77 -7.60
CA MET A 404 20.52 135.20 -8.55
C MET A 404 19.88 134.40 -9.71
N ALA A 405 18.64 133.91 -9.55
CA ALA A 405 17.89 133.12 -10.51
C ALA A 405 17.27 133.96 -11.64
N GLU A 406 17.08 135.27 -11.46
CA GLU A 406 16.83 136.17 -12.60
C GLU A 406 18.03 136.23 -13.57
N ASN A 407 19.26 136.04 -13.04
CA ASN A 407 20.48 136.16 -13.83
C ASN A 407 20.94 134.86 -14.51
N ILE A 408 20.62 133.68 -13.95
CA ILE A 408 21.09 132.38 -14.49
C ILE A 408 20.05 131.71 -15.40
N LYS A 409 18.75 132.01 -15.26
CA LYS A 409 17.67 131.48 -16.11
C LYS A 409 17.79 131.88 -17.60
N LYS A 410 18.65 132.85 -17.93
CA LYS A 410 18.94 133.27 -19.32
C LYS A 410 19.99 132.42 -20.04
N LYS A 411 20.79 131.58 -19.37
CA LYS A 411 21.97 130.97 -20.01
C LYS A 411 22.02 129.44 -20.15
N MET A 412 21.21 128.65 -19.44
CA MET A 412 21.35 127.16 -19.45
C MET A 412 20.34 126.38 -20.30
N LYS A 413 19.32 126.99 -20.91
CA LYS A 413 18.23 126.26 -21.60
C LYS A 413 18.50 125.88 -23.07
N ILE A 414 19.74 125.96 -23.57
CA ILE A 414 20.01 125.80 -25.03
C ILE A 414 20.81 124.52 -25.37
N PHE A 415 21.46 123.85 -24.41
CA PHE A 415 22.47 122.82 -24.77
C PHE A 415 22.20 121.37 -24.35
N ASP A 416 21.18 121.05 -23.54
CA ASP A 416 21.04 119.69 -22.97
C ASP A 416 20.13 118.70 -23.74
N ASP A 417 19.30 119.16 -24.67
CA ASP A 417 18.25 118.29 -25.24
C ASP A 417 18.67 117.47 -26.49
N THR A 418 19.89 117.66 -27.02
CA THR A 418 20.29 117.02 -28.30
C THR A 418 21.21 115.79 -28.12
N ALA A 419 21.80 115.57 -26.94
CA ALA A 419 22.79 114.50 -26.74
C ALA A 419 22.20 113.16 -26.26
N LYS A 420 20.99 113.15 -25.68
CA LYS A 420 20.42 111.95 -25.03
C LYS A 420 19.71 110.97 -25.98
N ALA A 421 19.29 111.40 -27.17
CA ALA A 421 18.46 110.58 -28.05
C ALA A 421 19.24 109.63 -29.00
N SER A 422 20.55 109.84 -29.19
CA SER A 422 21.32 109.09 -30.21
C SER A 422 22.02 107.82 -29.67
N THR A 423 22.28 107.75 -28.37
CA THR A 423 23.02 106.63 -27.74
C THR A 423 22.13 105.49 -27.27
N GLU A 424 20.85 105.74 -27.01
CA GLU A 424 19.93 104.76 -26.43
C GLU A 424 19.39 103.73 -27.45
N ALA A 425 19.33 104.09 -28.75
CA ALA A 425 18.82 103.20 -29.79
C ALA A 425 19.80 102.07 -30.17
N LYS A 426 21.11 102.32 -30.12
CA LYS A 426 22.13 101.31 -30.46
C LYS A 426 22.32 100.26 -29.35
N ALA A 427 22.08 100.62 -28.10
CA ALA A 427 22.21 99.70 -26.96
C ALA A 427 21.13 98.60 -26.99
N ARG A 428 19.89 98.94 -27.39
CA ARG A 428 18.78 97.96 -27.43
C ARG A 428 18.96 96.88 -28.49
N GLU A 429 19.57 97.20 -29.63
CA GLU A 429 19.78 96.23 -30.73
C GLU A 429 20.90 95.21 -30.42
N GLU A 430 21.91 95.59 -29.63
CA GLU A 430 22.95 94.66 -29.17
C GLU A 430 22.43 93.72 -28.06
N ASP A 431 21.59 94.22 -27.14
CA ASP A 431 20.98 93.41 -26.08
C ASP A 431 20.05 92.31 -26.63
N GLU A 432 19.26 92.60 -27.66
CA GLU A 432 18.37 91.61 -28.29
C GLU A 432 19.15 90.48 -28.98
N ARG A 433 20.33 90.78 -29.55
CA ARG A 433 21.19 89.79 -30.19
C ARG A 433 21.82 88.87 -29.15
N VAL A 434 22.30 89.42 -28.04
CA VAL A 434 22.86 88.65 -26.92
C VAL A 434 21.80 87.74 -26.29
N GLN A 435 20.57 88.21 -26.14
CA GLN A 435 19.46 87.40 -25.61
C GLN A 435 19.12 86.19 -26.51
N ARG A 436 19.11 86.35 -27.84
CA ARG A 436 18.85 85.22 -28.75
C ARG A 436 19.93 84.15 -28.65
N TYR A 437 21.19 84.53 -28.60
CA TYR A 437 22.30 83.58 -28.40
C TYR A 437 22.23 82.86 -27.05
N GLN A 438 21.84 83.55 -25.97
CA GLN A 438 21.61 82.91 -24.66
C GLN A 438 20.43 81.92 -24.67
N GLN A 439 19.34 82.25 -25.37
CA GLN A 439 18.18 81.36 -25.51
C GLN A 439 18.49 80.11 -26.33
N GLU A 440 19.28 80.22 -27.39
CA GLU A 440 19.71 79.06 -28.18
C GLU A 440 20.67 78.16 -27.40
N TYR A 441 21.60 78.75 -26.65
CA TYR A 441 22.52 78.00 -25.79
C TYR A 441 21.79 77.24 -24.69
N THR A 442 20.82 77.88 -24.02
CA THR A 442 20.00 77.23 -22.98
C THR A 442 19.10 76.13 -23.55
N LYS A 443 18.49 76.32 -24.73
CA LYS A 443 17.75 75.26 -25.42
C LYS A 443 18.63 74.04 -25.72
N LYS A 444 19.85 74.26 -26.21
CA LYS A 444 20.80 73.17 -26.50
C LYS A 444 21.21 72.40 -25.24
N GLN A 445 21.45 73.09 -24.13
CA GLN A 445 21.70 72.46 -22.83
C GLN A 445 20.51 71.59 -22.36
N ILE A 446 19.28 72.10 -22.49
CA ILE A 446 18.07 71.36 -22.11
C ILE A 446 17.86 70.12 -22.99
N GLU A 447 18.10 70.22 -24.30
CA GLU A 447 18.01 69.08 -25.21
C GLU A 447 19.06 68.01 -24.92
N ASP A 448 20.30 68.41 -24.63
CA ASP A 448 21.37 67.48 -24.27
C ASP A 448 21.11 66.82 -22.91
N GLU A 449 20.60 67.56 -21.91
CA GLU A 449 20.13 66.99 -20.65
C GLU A 449 18.97 66.02 -20.85
N ARG A 450 18.00 66.37 -21.68
CA ARG A 450 16.84 65.51 -21.98
C ARG A 450 17.28 64.21 -22.64
N LYS A 451 18.24 64.25 -23.57
CA LYS A 451 18.85 63.06 -24.19
C LYS A 451 19.60 62.21 -23.16
N ARG A 452 20.39 62.83 -22.27
CA ARG A 452 21.07 62.08 -21.19
C ARG A 452 20.09 61.40 -20.25
N ARG A 453 18.96 62.05 -19.91
CA ARG A 453 17.90 61.47 -19.08
C ARG A 453 17.21 60.31 -19.78
N SER A 454 16.82 60.46 -21.05
CA SER A 454 16.21 59.35 -21.81
C SER A 454 17.15 58.15 -21.96
N ASP A 455 18.45 58.39 -22.19
CA ASP A 455 19.44 57.31 -22.27
C ASP A 455 19.67 56.63 -20.92
N ALA A 456 19.63 57.38 -19.82
CA ALA A 456 19.71 56.82 -18.47
C ALA A 456 18.47 55.97 -18.14
N GLU A 457 17.27 56.44 -18.48
CA GLU A 457 16.01 55.71 -18.32
C GLU A 457 15.99 54.45 -19.19
N ALA A 458 16.40 54.52 -20.45
CA ALA A 458 16.50 53.36 -21.34
C ALA A 458 17.48 52.31 -20.81
N ARG A 459 18.63 52.74 -20.26
CA ARG A 459 19.58 51.83 -19.59
C ARG A 459 18.99 51.21 -18.32
N SER A 460 18.26 51.98 -17.51
CA SER A 460 17.59 51.50 -16.31
C SER A 460 16.53 50.45 -16.65
N LEU A 461 15.67 50.73 -17.63
CA LEU A 461 14.65 49.79 -18.11
C LEU A 461 15.28 48.51 -18.67
N ALA A 462 16.34 48.63 -19.48
CA ALA A 462 17.04 47.45 -20.00
C ALA A 462 17.65 46.58 -18.88
N GLN A 463 18.16 47.19 -17.80
CA GLN A 463 18.66 46.47 -16.63
C GLN A 463 17.53 45.78 -15.86
N GLN A 464 16.39 46.46 -15.69
CA GLN A 464 15.19 45.88 -15.04
C GLN A 464 14.62 44.70 -15.85
N GLU A 465 14.52 44.83 -17.17
CA GLU A 465 14.09 43.75 -18.06
C GLU A 465 15.04 42.56 -18.00
N TYR A 466 16.36 42.81 -18.02
CA TYR A 466 17.36 41.77 -17.89
C TYR A 466 17.23 41.00 -16.56
N LEU A 467 17.04 41.71 -15.45
CA LEU A 467 16.81 41.10 -14.15
C LEU A 467 15.50 40.30 -14.12
N ARG A 468 14.43 40.81 -14.73
CA ARG A 468 13.14 40.11 -14.84
C ARG A 468 13.30 38.80 -15.61
N VAL A 469 14.04 38.81 -16.73
CA VAL A 469 14.34 37.60 -17.51
C VAL A 469 15.16 36.60 -16.69
N GLN A 470 16.18 37.05 -15.94
CA GLN A 470 16.94 36.16 -15.06
C GLN A 470 16.08 35.53 -13.96
N MET A 471 15.18 36.31 -13.35
CA MET A 471 14.25 35.80 -12.33
C MET A 471 13.27 34.79 -12.93
N GLN A 472 12.79 35.03 -14.14
CA GLN A 472 11.93 34.09 -14.86
C GLN A 472 12.67 32.80 -15.20
N GLU A 473 13.89 32.88 -15.75
CA GLU A 473 14.70 31.70 -16.06
C GLU A 473 15.03 30.89 -14.79
N LYS A 474 15.33 31.57 -13.67
CA LYS A 474 15.54 30.92 -12.37
C LYS A 474 14.28 30.17 -11.91
N ARG A 475 13.10 30.80 -12.00
CA ARG A 475 11.81 30.15 -11.68
C ARG A 475 11.54 28.95 -12.57
N GLU A 476 11.76 29.07 -13.88
CA GLU A 476 11.56 27.97 -14.83
C GLU A 476 12.49 26.79 -14.55
N ARG A 477 13.75 27.06 -14.18
CA ARG A 477 14.70 26.02 -13.74
C ARG A 477 14.26 25.33 -12.44
N GLU A 478 13.80 26.09 -11.46
CA GLU A 478 13.28 25.55 -10.20
C GLU A 478 12.01 24.71 -10.42
N GLU A 479 11.10 25.16 -11.29
CA GLU A 479 9.92 24.39 -11.66
C GLU A 479 10.27 23.12 -12.43
N ALA A 480 11.25 23.17 -13.34
CA ALA A 480 11.73 21.98 -14.05
C ALA A 480 12.31 20.96 -13.08
N LEU A 481 13.18 21.39 -12.15
CA LEU A 481 13.73 20.54 -11.10
C LEU A 481 12.62 19.94 -10.22
N LYS A 482 11.61 20.74 -9.85
CA LYS A 482 10.45 20.27 -9.11
C LYS A 482 9.66 19.23 -9.88
N ARG A 483 9.44 19.41 -11.19
CA ARG A 483 8.78 18.42 -12.06
C ARG A 483 9.57 17.12 -12.09
N ASP A 484 10.89 17.18 -12.19
CA ASP A 484 11.73 15.98 -12.24
C ASP A 484 11.80 15.25 -10.89
N MET A 485 11.87 15.98 -9.77
CA MET A 485 11.75 15.40 -8.43
C MET A 485 10.38 14.75 -8.21
N ASN A 486 9.30 15.36 -8.72
CA ASN A 486 7.97 14.76 -8.66
C ASN A 486 7.89 13.47 -9.50
N LYS A 487 8.43 13.48 -10.72
CA LYS A 487 8.51 12.26 -11.55
C LYS A 487 9.30 11.16 -10.84
N GLN A 488 10.43 11.49 -10.22
CA GLN A 488 11.23 10.52 -9.47
C GLN A 488 10.46 9.97 -8.25
N ALA A 489 9.75 10.83 -7.53
CA ALA A 489 8.89 10.39 -6.43
C ALA A 489 7.77 9.46 -6.90
N ASP A 490 7.18 9.72 -8.06
CA ASP A 490 6.14 8.86 -8.64
C ASP A 490 6.70 7.52 -9.13
N LEU A 491 7.90 7.52 -9.72
CA LEU A 491 8.63 6.28 -10.04
C LEU A 491 8.90 5.45 -8.79
N TRP A 492 9.35 6.06 -7.69
CA TRP A 492 9.56 5.34 -6.43
C TRP A 492 8.27 4.79 -5.82
N LYS A 493 7.15 5.50 -5.97
CA LYS A 493 5.85 4.98 -5.56
C LYS A 493 5.48 3.76 -6.41
N GLN A 494 5.68 3.82 -7.72
CA GLN A 494 5.44 2.69 -8.62
C GLN A 494 6.33 1.50 -8.28
N ASP A 495 7.65 1.71 -8.13
CA ASP A 495 8.61 0.68 -7.75
C ASP A 495 8.23 0.01 -6.42
N ARG A 496 7.81 0.80 -5.42
CA ARG A 496 7.33 0.28 -4.14
C ARG A 496 6.08 -0.58 -4.32
N MET A 497 5.11 -0.11 -5.07
CA MET A 497 3.88 -0.87 -5.35
C MET A 497 4.18 -2.17 -6.11
N GLU A 498 5.10 -2.15 -7.06
CA GLU A 498 5.54 -3.34 -7.76
C GLU A 498 6.31 -4.30 -6.86
N ALA A 499 7.19 -3.80 -5.99
CA ALA A 499 7.90 -4.60 -5.01
C ALA A 499 6.93 -5.29 -4.04
N GLU A 500 5.93 -4.57 -3.52
CA GLU A 500 4.87 -5.13 -2.66
C GLU A 500 4.05 -6.20 -3.41
N ARG A 501 3.74 -6.00 -4.70
CA ARG A 501 3.09 -7.03 -5.53
C ARG A 501 3.96 -8.27 -5.71
N ARG A 502 5.25 -8.11 -6.04
CA ARG A 502 6.21 -9.21 -6.18
C ARG A 502 6.35 -9.98 -4.86
N GLU A 503 6.43 -9.27 -3.74
CA GLU A 503 6.51 -9.87 -2.41
C GLU A 503 5.23 -10.65 -2.07
N LYS A 504 4.05 -10.09 -2.37
CA LYS A 504 2.77 -10.78 -2.16
C LYS A 504 2.68 -12.08 -2.96
N LEU A 505 3.10 -12.07 -4.22
CA LEU A 505 3.17 -13.29 -5.05
C LEU A 505 4.17 -14.30 -4.49
N ALA A 506 5.36 -13.86 -4.07
CA ALA A 506 6.35 -14.73 -3.44
C ALA A 506 5.84 -15.35 -2.14
N ARG A 507 5.13 -14.58 -1.30
CA ARG A 507 4.47 -15.07 -0.08
C ARG A 507 3.40 -16.11 -0.42
N GLN A 508 2.54 -15.83 -1.39
CA GLN A 508 1.53 -16.80 -1.86
C GLN A 508 2.16 -18.09 -2.37
N GLN A 509 3.24 -18.02 -3.16
CA GLN A 509 3.97 -19.21 -3.61
C GLN A 509 4.56 -20.00 -2.44
N ARG A 510 5.11 -19.34 -1.42
CA ARG A 510 5.57 -20.01 -0.20
C ARG A 510 4.43 -20.68 0.54
N THR A 511 3.28 -20.02 0.69
CA THR A 511 2.10 -20.61 1.32
C THR A 511 1.60 -21.84 0.57
N ILE A 512 1.52 -21.78 -0.77
CA ILE A 512 1.13 -22.93 -1.61
C ILE A 512 2.13 -24.08 -1.46
N ARG A 513 3.45 -23.79 -1.50
CA ARG A 513 4.48 -24.81 -1.28
C ARG A 513 4.38 -25.44 0.11
N ASN A 514 4.26 -24.63 1.17
CA ASN A 514 4.11 -25.14 2.53
C ASN A 514 2.85 -25.98 2.69
N ARG A 515 1.73 -25.55 2.10
CA ARG A 515 0.48 -26.35 2.10
C ARG A 515 0.66 -27.68 1.38
N SER A 516 1.27 -27.67 0.20
CA SER A 516 1.56 -28.91 -0.53
C SER A 516 2.49 -29.85 0.24
N GLN A 517 3.48 -29.32 0.97
CA GLN A 517 4.35 -30.11 1.84
C GLN A 517 3.59 -30.68 3.04
N GLN A 518 2.70 -29.90 3.66
CA GLN A 518 1.84 -30.36 4.74
C GLN A 518 0.90 -31.48 4.27
N ASP A 519 0.30 -31.34 3.09
CA ASP A 519 -0.59 -32.36 2.51
C ASP A 519 0.17 -33.67 2.27
N VAL A 520 1.41 -33.60 1.75
CA VAL A 520 2.29 -34.77 1.58
C VAL A 520 2.64 -35.41 2.93
N LEU A 521 2.96 -34.60 3.96
CA LEU A 521 3.25 -35.11 5.30
C LEU A 521 2.03 -35.79 5.92
N LEU A 522 0.84 -35.21 5.78
CA LEU A 522 -0.41 -35.82 6.23
C LEU A 522 -0.67 -37.15 5.52
N GLN A 523 -0.41 -37.23 4.22
CA GLN A 523 -0.53 -38.47 3.47
C GLN A 523 0.47 -39.52 3.97
N GLN A 524 1.72 -39.14 4.23
CA GLN A 524 2.73 -40.05 4.81
C GLN A 524 2.34 -40.54 6.20
N ILE A 525 1.77 -39.68 7.05
CA ILE A 525 1.27 -40.07 8.37
C ILE A 525 0.13 -41.09 8.22
N ARG A 526 -0.86 -40.82 7.37
CA ARG A 526 -1.96 -41.75 7.09
C ARG A 526 -1.45 -43.08 6.53
N GLU A 527 -0.51 -43.06 5.59
CA GLU A 527 0.11 -44.27 5.05
C GLU A 527 0.88 -45.04 6.12
N ARG A 528 1.58 -44.34 7.03
CA ARG A 528 2.27 -44.96 8.15
C ARG A 528 1.30 -45.59 9.14
N GLU A 529 0.22 -44.89 9.48
CA GLU A 529 -0.86 -45.42 10.34
C GLU A 529 -1.49 -46.66 9.68
N GLN A 530 -1.83 -46.59 8.40
CA GLN A 530 -2.32 -47.74 7.64
C GLN A 530 -1.33 -48.91 7.64
N ARG A 531 -0.04 -48.65 7.43
CA ARG A 531 1.01 -49.69 7.51
C ARG A 531 1.14 -50.27 8.92
N SER A 532 0.99 -49.46 9.97
CA SER A 532 1.02 -49.96 11.34
C SER A 532 -0.24 -50.76 11.73
N LEU A 533 -1.38 -50.47 11.08
CA LEU A 533 -2.62 -51.23 11.24
C LEU A 533 -2.62 -52.51 10.39
N GLN A 534 -1.84 -52.56 9.31
CA GLN A 534 -1.56 -53.80 8.60
C GLN A 534 -0.68 -54.67 9.50
N ALA A 535 -1.09 -55.92 9.71
CA ALA A 535 -0.32 -56.84 10.52
C ALA A 535 1.08 -57.03 9.93
N ASP A 536 2.12 -56.89 10.76
CA ASP A 536 3.54 -57.07 10.43
C ASP A 536 3.91 -58.52 10.04
N GLN A 537 2.94 -59.40 9.81
CA GLN A 537 3.21 -60.73 9.30
C GLN A 537 3.59 -60.64 7.83
N THR A 538 4.84 -60.97 7.54
CA THR A 538 5.30 -61.08 6.16
C THR A 538 4.53 -62.20 5.47
N LYS A 539 4.24 -62.05 4.17
CA LYS A 539 3.52 -63.07 3.40
C LYS A 539 4.19 -64.46 3.50
N LEU A 540 5.51 -64.49 3.71
CA LEU A 540 6.29 -65.70 3.93
C LEU A 540 6.01 -66.33 5.31
N GLU A 541 5.93 -65.56 6.38
CA GLU A 541 5.57 -66.06 7.72
C GLU A 541 4.13 -66.59 7.73
N VAL A 542 3.20 -65.92 7.05
CA VAL A 542 1.82 -66.43 6.87
C VAL A 542 1.83 -67.77 6.12
N GLN A 543 2.68 -67.92 5.09
CA GLN A 543 2.81 -69.18 4.35
C GLN A 543 3.46 -70.29 5.18
N LEU A 544 4.54 -70.00 5.91
CA LEU A 544 5.22 -70.96 6.78
C LEU A 544 4.31 -71.42 7.92
N ASN A 545 3.54 -70.48 8.48
CA ASN A 545 2.59 -70.76 9.55
C ASN A 545 1.22 -71.23 9.02
N ALA A 546 1.01 -71.37 7.71
CA ALA A 546 -0.31 -71.65 7.13
C ALA A 546 -0.96 -72.93 7.71
N ARG A 547 -0.19 -74.00 7.88
CA ARG A 547 -0.68 -75.25 8.48
C ARG A 547 -1.00 -75.10 9.97
N LEU A 548 -0.22 -74.31 10.70
CA LEU A 548 -0.46 -74.03 12.11
C LEU A 548 -1.69 -73.13 12.29
N LEU A 549 -1.82 -72.07 11.49
CA LEU A 549 -2.98 -71.19 11.45
C LEU A 549 -4.25 -71.94 11.04
N GLN A 550 -4.17 -72.86 10.08
CA GLN A 550 -5.30 -73.72 9.70
C GLN A 550 -5.71 -74.66 10.85
N LYS A 551 -4.74 -75.26 11.56
CA LYS A 551 -5.01 -76.06 12.76
C LYS A 551 -5.59 -75.23 13.90
N ILE A 552 -5.06 -74.03 14.16
CA ILE A 552 -5.60 -73.10 15.15
C ILE A 552 -7.00 -72.65 14.75
N HIS A 553 -7.27 -72.41 13.47
CA HIS A 553 -8.61 -72.06 13.00
C HIS A 553 -9.60 -73.22 13.15
N GLN A 554 -9.19 -74.45 12.84
CA GLN A 554 -9.99 -75.66 13.09
C GLN A 554 -10.21 -75.92 14.58
N GLN A 555 -9.19 -75.68 15.42
CA GLN A 555 -9.28 -75.82 16.87
C GLN A 555 -10.06 -74.69 17.52
N ALA A 556 -9.96 -73.45 17.04
CA ALA A 556 -10.73 -72.30 17.50
C ALA A 556 -12.18 -72.42 17.04
N GLY A 557 -12.43 -72.91 15.83
CA GLY A 557 -13.76 -73.30 15.36
C GLY A 557 -14.35 -74.43 16.20
N ALA A 558 -13.56 -75.47 16.49
CA ALA A 558 -13.98 -76.56 17.39
C ALA A 558 -14.19 -76.08 18.83
N ALA A 559 -13.38 -75.14 19.33
CA ALA A 559 -13.53 -74.55 20.66
C ALA A 559 -14.71 -73.57 20.72
N GLN A 560 -15.03 -72.87 19.63
CA GLN A 560 -16.26 -72.08 19.51
C GLN A 560 -17.48 -72.99 19.45
N SER A 561 -17.45 -74.08 18.69
CA SER A 561 -18.52 -75.08 18.67
C SER A 561 -18.68 -75.78 20.03
N GLN A 562 -17.58 -76.10 20.72
CA GLN A 562 -17.62 -76.63 22.09
C GLN A 562 -18.08 -75.60 23.11
N ALA A 563 -17.74 -74.32 22.96
CA ALA A 563 -18.25 -73.26 23.82
C ALA A 563 -19.75 -73.02 23.58
N GLU A 564 -20.21 -73.07 22.33
CA GLU A 564 -21.63 -73.05 21.98
C GLU A 564 -22.37 -74.28 22.52
N ASP A 565 -21.78 -75.48 22.45
CA ASP A 565 -22.32 -76.69 23.07
C ASP A 565 -22.38 -76.60 24.60
N VAL A 566 -21.32 -76.13 25.26
CA VAL A 566 -21.29 -75.95 26.72
C VAL A 566 -22.27 -74.86 27.17
N VAL A 567 -22.44 -73.78 26.40
CA VAL A 567 -23.47 -72.75 26.65
C VAL A 567 -24.87 -73.34 26.47
N SER A 568 -25.07 -74.18 25.46
CA SER A 568 -26.33 -74.89 25.21
C SER A 568 -26.64 -75.92 26.31
N GLU A 569 -25.62 -76.63 26.79
CA GLU A 569 -25.70 -77.65 27.83
C GLU A 569 -25.89 -77.01 29.21
N THR A 570 -25.24 -75.89 29.51
CA THR A 570 -25.49 -75.10 30.73
C THR A 570 -26.86 -74.43 30.73
N GLN A 571 -27.37 -73.99 29.57
CA GLN A 571 -28.77 -73.55 29.44
C GLN A 571 -29.75 -74.70 29.67
N ASN A 572 -29.50 -75.89 29.11
CA ASN A 572 -30.35 -77.06 29.31
C ASN A 572 -30.32 -77.57 30.76
N ARG A 573 -29.14 -77.59 31.38
CA ARG A 573 -28.97 -77.98 32.79
C ARG A 573 -29.57 -76.95 33.75
N SER A 574 -29.53 -75.66 33.41
CA SER A 574 -30.26 -74.62 34.17
C SER A 574 -31.78 -74.81 34.06
N ARG A 575 -32.31 -75.24 32.90
CA ARG A 575 -33.73 -75.59 32.73
C ARG A 575 -34.11 -76.83 33.54
N GLU A 576 -33.24 -77.84 33.62
CA GLU A 576 -33.44 -79.03 34.45
C GLU A 576 -33.34 -78.74 35.95
N VAL A 577 -32.39 -77.91 36.40
CA VAL A 577 -32.31 -77.50 37.80
C VAL A 577 -33.52 -76.65 38.19
N SER A 578 -34.00 -75.79 37.28
CA SER A 578 -35.23 -75.01 37.49
C SER A 578 -36.47 -75.91 37.58
N SER A 579 -36.54 -76.99 36.78
CA SER A 579 -37.65 -77.94 36.85
C SER A 579 -37.56 -78.83 38.09
N VAL A 580 -36.38 -79.28 38.50
CA VAL A 580 -36.16 -80.06 39.73
C VAL A 580 -36.41 -79.22 40.99
N ALA A 581 -36.02 -77.95 41.00
CA ALA A 581 -36.35 -77.02 42.09
C ALA A 581 -37.87 -76.82 42.22
N PHE A 582 -38.58 -76.74 41.09
CA PHE A 582 -40.04 -76.66 41.04
C PHE A 582 -40.71 -77.94 41.61
N TYR A 583 -40.21 -79.12 41.26
CA TYR A 583 -40.70 -80.39 41.82
C TYR A 583 -40.36 -80.60 43.30
N ARG A 584 -39.25 -80.02 43.80
CA ARG A 584 -38.89 -80.07 45.23
C ARG A 584 -39.78 -79.16 46.09
N LEU A 585 -40.18 -78.00 45.59
CA LEU A 585 -41.15 -77.13 46.25
C LEU A 585 -42.56 -77.74 46.32
N GLN A 586 -42.90 -78.61 45.37
CA GLN A 586 -44.20 -79.31 45.36
C GLN A 586 -44.27 -80.50 46.32
N LYS A 587 -43.14 -81.02 46.82
CA LYS A 587 -43.08 -82.12 47.81
C LYS A 587 -43.09 -81.66 49.28
N HIS A 588 -42.90 -80.37 49.54
CA HIS A 588 -42.96 -79.79 50.90
C HIS A 588 -44.30 -79.11 51.21
N THR A 589 -45.30 -79.26 50.34
CA THR A 589 -46.63 -78.64 50.44
C THR A 589 -47.78 -79.66 50.44
N ASN A 590 -47.51 -80.90 50.87
CA ASN A 590 -48.54 -81.89 51.21
C ASN A 590 -48.36 -82.38 52.64
#